data_AF-A0A933NN15-F1
#
_entry.id   AF-A0A933NN15-F1
#
_cell.length_a   1.000
_cell.length_b   1.000
_cell.length_c   1.000
_cell.angle_alpha   90.00
_cell.angle_beta   90.00
_cell.angle_gamma   90.00
#
_symmetry.space_group_name_H-M   'P 1'
#
loop_
_entity.id
_entity.type
_entity.pdbx_description
1 polymer ?
#
loop_
_entity_poly.entity_id
_entity_poly.type
_entity_poly.pdbx_seq_one_letter_code
_entity_poly.pdbx_strand_id
1 'polypeptide(L)'
;MSVALVACLVGPWGMLAVWWVRSSVPGQKVNAELLGGLPVSDRGVIRGKPGPWGQLECSTVFTELPTNGGNTDTLPPNRWAFGKATREAALTVLRKAGVTPTQLQTLARSEAWKADPDGVLWLHPSADSVLSLTAEVRASLYSALEQIGANRPLRKRYACAVDRVDEWCRDSGLPEQYVRLFRHLLYRRDGYYVFEDLSSALSTIPSPQLQRLFVRMVTRQESIMANLVVLPSSDVEQISAYWEVGRQSKGLKELLRALRRLPGGGKVDVTHLLPPLARDLMHAVPHDSAPTSTSARADASGTWTSLNFFLAVPDQRFLDPILASKELQSKYTPLERPKRLGDLIVFMDANNNIVHMATYLAQDLVFSRVGDASGYCWVITTLDSLVGRFQVEHSPLRFRVAFSRSLQL
;
A
#
# COMPACT_ATOMS: atom_id res chain seq x y z
N MET A 1 -13.15 -53.32 9.13
CA MET A 1 -12.07 -52.59 8.42
C MET A 1 -12.25 -51.11 8.71
N SER A 2 -11.33 -50.57 9.49
CA SER A 2 -11.58 -49.47 10.42
C SER A 2 -11.34 -48.08 9.82
N VAL A 3 -12.19 -47.13 10.22
CA VAL A 3 -12.08 -45.66 10.10
C VAL A 3 -10.78 -45.10 10.71
N ALA A 4 -9.98 -45.94 11.36
CA ALA A 4 -8.72 -45.58 12.02
C ALA A 4 -7.54 -45.26 11.08
N LEU A 5 -7.63 -45.53 9.77
CA LEU A 5 -6.48 -45.35 8.85
C LEU A 5 -6.42 -43.99 8.14
N VAL A 6 -7.50 -43.20 8.15
CA VAL A 6 -7.50 -41.85 7.53
C VAL A 6 -7.00 -40.78 8.50
N ALA A 7 -7.08 -41.01 9.82
CA ALA A 7 -6.61 -40.07 10.84
C ALA A 7 -5.08 -40.00 10.96
N CYS A 8 -4.35 -41.04 10.53
CA CYS A 8 -2.89 -41.11 10.71
C CYS A 8 -2.07 -40.44 9.60
N LEU A 9 -2.68 -40.03 8.48
CA LEU A 9 -1.96 -39.39 7.36
C LEU A 9 -2.12 -37.86 7.30
N VAL A 10 -3.10 -37.29 7.99
CA VAL A 10 -3.33 -35.83 8.06
C VAL A 10 -2.88 -35.25 9.42
N GLY A 11 -2.77 -36.09 10.45
CA GLY A 11 -2.46 -35.69 11.83
C GLY A 11 -1.13 -34.95 12.05
N PRO A 12 0.02 -35.41 11.51
CA PRO A 12 1.29 -34.75 11.81
C PRO A 12 1.46 -33.41 11.07
N TRP A 13 0.95 -33.31 9.83
CA TRP A 13 1.12 -32.13 8.98
C TRP A 13 0.09 -31.03 9.30
N GLY A 14 -1.15 -31.39 9.63
CA GLY A 14 -2.16 -30.44 10.09
C GLY A 14 -1.84 -29.82 11.44
N MET A 15 -1.26 -30.61 12.37
CA MET A 15 -0.79 -30.09 13.65
C MET A 15 0.49 -29.26 13.53
N LEU A 16 1.40 -29.56 12.60
CA LEU A 16 2.57 -28.69 12.33
C LEU A 16 2.16 -27.36 11.67
N ALA A 17 1.14 -27.34 10.82
CA ALA A 17 0.59 -26.12 10.23
C ALA A 17 -0.08 -25.23 11.30
N VAL A 18 -0.85 -25.82 12.21
CA VAL A 18 -1.45 -25.10 13.36
C VAL A 18 -0.41 -24.71 14.41
N TRP A 19 0.63 -25.52 14.61
CA TRP A 19 1.72 -25.22 15.52
C TRP A 19 2.54 -24.04 15.00
N TRP A 20 2.89 -23.95 13.71
CA TRP A 20 3.60 -22.77 13.16
C TRP A 20 2.77 -21.48 13.22
N VAL A 21 1.45 -21.56 13.00
CA VAL A 21 0.52 -20.44 13.20
C VAL A 21 0.50 -19.96 14.66
N ARG A 22 0.80 -20.83 15.64
CA ARG A 22 0.82 -20.52 17.08
C ARG A 22 2.21 -20.36 17.72
N SER A 23 3.30 -20.89 17.16
CA SER A 23 4.59 -21.08 17.85
C SER A 23 5.78 -20.32 17.25
N SER A 24 5.61 -19.63 16.11
CA SER A 24 6.71 -18.88 15.48
C SER A 24 6.38 -17.39 15.44
N VAL A 25 6.84 -16.67 16.48
CA VAL A 25 6.73 -15.22 16.72
C VAL A 25 5.31 -14.65 16.48
N PRO A 26 4.56 -14.30 17.55
CA PRO A 26 3.33 -13.53 17.40
C PRO A 26 3.60 -12.33 16.49
N GLY A 27 2.76 -12.09 15.47
CA GLY A 27 2.91 -10.89 14.64
C GLY A 27 3.02 -9.68 15.56
N GLN A 28 4.11 -8.93 15.45
CA GLN A 28 4.35 -7.81 16.33
C GLN A 28 3.31 -6.72 16.02
N LYS A 29 2.82 -6.04 17.06
CA LYS A 29 2.11 -4.77 16.87
C LYS A 29 3.09 -3.81 16.20
N VAL A 30 2.58 -3.05 15.25
CA VAL A 30 3.31 -1.97 14.56
C VAL A 30 3.96 -1.06 15.60
N ASN A 31 5.29 -1.10 15.68
CA ASN A 31 6.08 -0.05 16.30
C ASN A 31 7.11 0.40 15.25
N ALA A 32 6.91 1.59 14.67
CA ALA A 32 7.85 2.22 13.75
C ALA A 32 9.26 2.39 14.35
N GLU A 33 9.38 2.34 15.68
CA GLU A 33 10.66 2.34 16.42
C GLU A 33 11.58 1.16 16.07
N LEU A 34 11.05 0.02 15.58
CA LEU A 34 11.84 -1.18 15.27
C LEU A 34 12.91 -0.96 14.19
N LEU A 35 12.75 0.05 13.33
CA LEU A 35 13.69 0.40 12.23
C LEU A 35 14.33 1.78 12.36
N GLY A 36 14.02 2.51 13.43
CA GLY A 36 14.70 3.75 13.77
C GLY A 36 14.36 4.96 12.90
N GLY A 37 13.31 4.89 12.08
CA GLY A 37 12.68 5.99 11.30
C GLY A 37 13.62 6.78 10.39
N LEU A 38 13.06 7.41 9.35
CA LEU A 38 13.75 8.54 8.71
C LEU A 38 13.56 9.80 9.59
N PRO A 39 14.62 10.55 9.94
CA PRO A 39 14.46 11.78 10.72
C PRO A 39 13.69 12.84 9.91
N VAL A 40 12.81 13.61 10.57
CA VAL A 40 12.06 14.70 9.94
C VAL A 40 13.03 15.83 9.57
N SER A 41 12.91 16.39 8.36
CA SER A 41 13.76 17.48 7.86
C SER A 41 12.94 18.63 7.28
N ASP A 42 13.28 19.86 7.68
CA ASP A 42 12.67 21.11 7.20
C ASP A 42 13.08 21.50 5.77
N ARG A 43 14.06 20.82 5.16
CA ARG A 43 14.62 21.18 3.84
C ARG A 43 14.30 20.21 2.70
N GLY A 44 13.34 19.31 2.89
CA GLY A 44 12.92 18.33 1.89
C GLY A 44 13.91 17.19 1.62
N VAL A 45 15.18 17.33 2.04
CA VAL A 45 16.19 16.26 2.03
C VAL A 45 16.40 15.73 3.45
N ILE A 46 16.16 14.43 3.63
CA ILE A 46 16.34 13.68 4.86
C ILE A 46 17.64 12.90 4.78
N ARG A 47 18.57 13.13 5.71
CA ARG A 47 19.75 12.28 5.87
C ARG A 47 19.41 11.08 6.73
N GLY A 48 19.49 9.89 6.15
CA GLY A 48 19.30 8.63 6.84
C GLY A 48 20.37 8.37 7.91
N LYS A 49 20.14 7.39 8.77
CA LYS A 49 21.18 6.90 9.68
C LYS A 49 22.16 6.03 8.89
N PRO A 50 23.48 6.18 9.07
CA PRO A 50 24.44 5.31 8.42
C PRO A 50 24.27 3.87 8.91
N GLY A 51 24.49 2.91 8.01
CA GLY A 51 24.47 1.48 8.32
C GLY A 51 25.33 0.69 7.34
N PRO A 52 25.22 -0.66 7.31
CA PRO A 52 25.94 -1.50 6.36
C PRO A 52 25.65 -1.14 4.89
N TRP A 53 24.49 -0.53 4.62
CA TRP A 53 24.09 0.01 3.32
C TRP A 53 24.80 1.33 2.95
N GLY A 54 25.54 1.95 3.87
CA GLY A 54 26.15 3.27 3.72
C GLY A 54 25.30 4.41 4.27
N GLN A 55 25.59 5.63 3.81
CA GLN A 55 24.86 6.84 4.17
C GLN A 55 23.82 7.17 3.09
N LEU A 56 22.57 7.41 3.48
CA LEU A 56 21.50 7.77 2.55
C LEU A 56 21.12 9.25 2.66
N GLU A 57 20.78 9.84 1.52
CA GLU A 57 20.05 11.10 1.39
C GLU A 57 18.76 10.86 0.62
N CYS A 58 17.64 11.08 1.29
CA CYS A 58 16.30 10.80 0.81
C CYS A 58 15.55 12.10 0.53
N SER A 59 14.74 12.16 -0.51
CA SER A 59 13.79 13.24 -0.74
C SER A 59 12.42 12.66 -1.01
N THR A 60 11.39 13.19 -0.35
CA THR A 60 10.01 12.78 -0.61
C THR A 60 9.52 13.44 -1.89
N VAL A 61 8.92 12.64 -2.77
CA VAL A 61 8.28 13.08 -4.01
C VAL A 61 6.89 12.48 -4.10
N PHE A 62 5.98 13.15 -4.82
CA PHE A 62 4.65 12.64 -5.09
C PHE A 62 4.57 12.23 -6.56
N THR A 63 4.37 10.93 -6.77
CA THR A 63 4.12 10.39 -8.10
C THR A 63 2.64 10.52 -8.42
N GLU A 64 2.33 10.75 -9.69
CA GLU A 64 0.97 10.93 -10.17
C GLU A 64 0.64 9.90 -11.23
N LEU A 65 -0.64 9.60 -11.36
CA LEU A 65 -1.13 8.85 -12.50
C LEU A 65 -0.81 9.58 -13.83
N PRO A 66 -0.37 8.84 -14.86
CA PRO A 66 -0.27 9.34 -16.23
C PRO A 66 -1.58 9.99 -16.66
N THR A 67 -1.51 11.01 -17.52
CA THR A 67 -2.67 11.80 -17.96
C THR A 67 -3.79 10.99 -18.60
N ASN A 68 -3.50 9.78 -19.09
CA ASN A 68 -4.44 8.87 -19.74
C ASN A 68 -4.99 7.80 -18.77
N GLY A 69 -4.47 7.72 -17.54
CA GLY A 69 -4.65 6.62 -16.58
C GLY A 69 -5.91 6.67 -15.71
N GLY A 70 -6.94 7.42 -16.09
CA GLY A 70 -8.15 7.55 -15.29
C GLY A 70 -9.35 7.91 -16.15
N ASN A 71 -10.12 6.91 -16.57
CA ASN A 71 -11.43 7.19 -17.16
C ASN A 71 -12.39 7.58 -16.04
N THR A 72 -12.74 8.86 -15.97
CA THR A 72 -13.75 9.40 -15.05
C THR A 72 -15.16 8.96 -15.42
N ASP A 73 -15.37 8.57 -16.68
CA ASP A 73 -16.71 8.36 -17.27
C ASP A 73 -17.37 7.05 -16.78
N THR A 74 -16.64 6.19 -16.06
CA THR A 74 -17.12 4.88 -15.61
C THR A 74 -17.09 4.70 -14.09
N LEU A 75 -16.94 5.77 -13.30
CA LEU A 75 -17.01 5.64 -11.85
C LEU A 75 -18.45 5.34 -11.41
N PRO A 76 -18.69 4.24 -10.67
CA PRO A 76 -20.04 3.95 -10.20
C PRO A 76 -20.52 5.07 -9.27
N PRO A 77 -21.83 5.35 -9.25
CA PRO A 77 -22.40 6.26 -8.27
C PRO A 77 -22.20 5.70 -6.86
N ASN A 78 -22.09 6.61 -5.89
CA ASN A 78 -22.02 6.23 -4.48
C ASN A 78 -23.25 5.40 -4.09
N ARG A 79 -23.00 4.28 -3.42
CA ARG A 79 -24.03 3.38 -2.90
C ARG A 79 -23.58 2.72 -1.61
N TRP A 80 -24.51 2.51 -0.70
CA TRP A 80 -24.29 1.89 0.60
C TRP A 80 -25.14 0.64 0.74
N ALA A 81 -24.51 -0.52 0.93
CA ALA A 81 -25.21 -1.75 1.24
C ALA A 81 -25.49 -1.87 2.73
N PHE A 82 -26.66 -2.37 3.07
CA PHE A 82 -27.10 -2.69 4.43
C PHE A 82 -27.35 -4.19 4.64
N GLY A 83 -26.87 -5.05 3.73
CA GLY A 83 -27.13 -6.48 3.77
C GLY A 83 -28.62 -6.80 3.61
N LYS A 84 -29.09 -7.93 4.13
CA LYS A 84 -30.51 -8.32 4.11
C LYS A 84 -31.35 -7.62 5.20
N ALA A 85 -30.95 -6.41 5.60
CA ALA A 85 -31.60 -5.65 6.65
C ALA A 85 -32.90 -4.99 6.15
N THR A 86 -33.80 -4.67 7.09
CA THR A 86 -34.93 -3.80 6.81
C THR A 86 -34.48 -2.35 6.64
N ARG A 87 -35.30 -1.54 5.98
CA ARG A 87 -35.06 -0.11 5.84
C ARG A 87 -34.93 0.61 7.18
N GLU A 88 -35.74 0.24 8.16
CA GLU A 88 -35.69 0.82 9.51
C GLU A 88 -34.39 0.49 10.25
N ALA A 89 -33.90 -0.75 10.08
CA ALA A 89 -32.59 -1.14 10.60
C ALA A 89 -31.47 -0.33 9.93
N ALA A 90 -31.52 -0.14 8.61
CA ALA A 90 -30.56 0.70 7.88
C ALA A 90 -30.59 2.16 8.35
N LEU A 91 -31.77 2.76 8.52
CA LEU A 91 -31.92 4.11 9.08
C LEU A 91 -31.38 4.21 10.51
N THR A 92 -31.49 3.13 11.30
CA THR A 92 -30.90 3.06 12.65
C THR A 92 -29.38 3.06 12.61
N VAL A 93 -28.76 2.38 11.63
CA VAL A 93 -27.31 2.47 11.40
C VAL A 93 -26.89 3.90 11.06
N LEU A 94 -27.60 4.55 10.13
CA LEU A 94 -27.34 5.95 9.77
C LEU A 94 -27.46 6.90 10.97
N ARG A 95 -28.51 6.73 11.79
CA ARG A 95 -28.70 7.53 13.01
C ARG A 95 -27.57 7.32 14.03
N LYS A 96 -27.17 6.06 14.26
CA LYS A 96 -26.04 5.73 15.16
C LYS A 96 -24.72 6.32 14.65
N ALA A 97 -24.56 6.44 13.34
CA ALA A 97 -23.42 7.10 12.73
C ALA A 97 -23.42 8.64 12.89
N GLY A 98 -24.49 9.22 13.43
CA GLY A 98 -24.61 10.67 13.66
C GLY A 98 -25.24 11.44 12.51
N VAL A 99 -25.81 10.76 11.51
CA VAL A 99 -26.57 11.44 10.44
C VAL A 99 -27.75 12.18 11.06
N THR A 100 -27.86 13.48 10.79
CA THR A 100 -28.84 14.37 11.42
C THR A 100 -30.27 14.00 11.03
N PRO A 101 -31.29 14.37 11.83
CA PRO A 101 -32.69 14.14 11.47
C PRO A 101 -33.06 14.69 10.09
N THR A 102 -32.59 15.89 9.73
CA THR A 102 -32.83 16.51 8.42
C THR A 102 -32.19 15.71 7.28
N GLN A 103 -30.94 15.25 7.45
CA GLN A 103 -30.29 14.39 6.46
C GLN A 103 -30.98 13.02 6.33
N LEU A 104 -31.41 12.43 7.45
CA LEU A 104 -32.17 11.19 7.45
C LEU A 104 -33.50 11.31 6.71
N GLN A 105 -34.21 12.44 6.83
CA GLN A 105 -35.44 12.67 6.06
C GLN A 105 -35.16 12.67 4.55
N THR A 106 -34.07 13.30 4.11
CA THR A 106 -33.65 13.29 2.71
C THR A 106 -33.29 11.86 2.26
N LEU A 107 -32.49 11.14 3.04
CA LEU A 107 -32.08 9.76 2.73
C LEU A 107 -33.24 8.77 2.83
N ALA A 108 -34.26 9.04 3.63
CA ALA A 108 -35.47 8.23 3.78
C ALA A 108 -36.50 8.46 2.66
N ARG A 109 -36.19 9.23 1.62
CA ARG A 109 -37.03 9.28 0.41
C ARG A 109 -36.92 7.97 -0.37
N SER A 110 -38.04 7.46 -0.86
CA SER A 110 -38.21 6.07 -1.32
C SER A 110 -37.33 5.70 -2.52
N GLU A 111 -37.10 6.64 -3.42
CA GLU A 111 -36.50 6.38 -4.75
C GLU A 111 -35.00 6.01 -4.68
N ALA A 112 -34.34 6.34 -3.57
CA ALA A 112 -32.93 6.06 -3.36
C ALA A 112 -32.65 4.62 -2.86
N TRP A 113 -33.69 3.88 -2.47
CA TRP A 113 -33.54 2.53 -1.89
C TRP A 113 -33.90 1.45 -2.91
N LYS A 114 -33.03 0.46 -3.07
CA LYS A 114 -33.24 -0.68 -3.98
C LYS A 114 -32.81 -1.97 -3.30
N ALA A 115 -33.61 -3.02 -3.43
CA ALA A 115 -33.16 -4.38 -3.10
C ALA A 115 -32.65 -5.05 -4.38
N ASP A 116 -31.53 -5.75 -4.30
CA ASP A 116 -31.07 -6.61 -5.40
C ASP A 116 -31.74 -8.00 -5.35
N PRO A 117 -31.56 -8.85 -6.38
CA PRO A 117 -32.16 -10.19 -6.41
C PRO A 117 -31.74 -11.10 -5.24
N ASP A 118 -30.58 -10.86 -4.62
CA ASP A 118 -30.09 -11.62 -3.46
C ASP A 118 -30.68 -11.12 -2.13
N GLY A 119 -31.49 -10.06 -2.19
CA GLY A 119 -32.17 -9.43 -1.08
C GLY A 119 -31.29 -8.44 -0.30
N VAL A 120 -30.15 -8.00 -0.86
CA VAL A 120 -29.33 -6.95 -0.25
C VAL A 120 -29.99 -5.60 -0.48
N LEU A 121 -30.20 -4.87 0.62
CA LEU A 121 -30.72 -3.51 0.60
C LEU A 121 -29.61 -2.50 0.30
N TRP A 122 -29.80 -1.71 -0.74
CA TRP A 122 -28.90 -0.66 -1.21
C TRP A 122 -29.55 0.72 -1.05
N LEU A 123 -28.77 1.69 -0.58
CA LEU A 123 -29.08 3.11 -0.62
C LEU A 123 -28.16 3.81 -1.61
N HIS A 124 -28.73 4.56 -2.55
CA HIS A 124 -28.03 5.41 -3.50
C HIS A 124 -28.17 6.89 -3.08
N PRO A 125 -27.31 7.40 -2.18
CA PRO A 125 -27.39 8.79 -1.75
C PRO A 125 -27.09 9.74 -2.91
N SER A 126 -27.72 10.93 -2.90
CA SER A 126 -27.32 12.01 -3.81
C SER A 126 -25.91 12.52 -3.47
N ALA A 127 -25.23 13.13 -4.43
CA ALA A 127 -23.93 13.77 -4.20
C ALA A 127 -24.00 14.74 -3.01
N ASP A 128 -25.00 15.64 -3.01
CA ASP A 128 -25.21 16.61 -1.92
C ASP A 128 -25.36 15.95 -0.55
N SER A 129 -26.06 14.81 -0.48
CA SER A 129 -26.22 14.08 0.78
C SER A 129 -24.86 13.62 1.32
N VAL A 130 -24.00 13.08 0.46
CA VAL A 130 -22.64 12.63 0.82
C VAL A 130 -21.73 13.81 1.17
N LEU A 131 -21.78 14.89 0.39
CA LEU A 131 -20.94 16.08 0.57
C LEU A 131 -21.31 16.83 1.86
N SER A 132 -22.57 16.74 2.30
CA SER A 132 -23.05 17.34 3.54
C SER A 132 -22.60 16.61 4.82
N LEU A 133 -22.01 15.40 4.70
CA LEU A 133 -21.54 14.65 5.87
C LEU A 133 -20.31 15.34 6.49
N THR A 134 -20.33 15.46 7.81
CA THR A 134 -19.16 15.90 8.60
C THR A 134 -18.11 14.80 8.63
N ALA A 135 -16.86 15.15 8.96
CA ALA A 135 -15.76 14.19 9.06
C ALA A 135 -16.07 13.08 10.09
N GLU A 136 -16.70 13.43 11.21
CA GLU A 136 -17.07 12.51 12.29
C GLU A 136 -18.16 11.52 11.83
N VAL A 137 -19.20 12.02 11.15
CA VAL A 137 -20.28 11.18 10.62
C VAL A 137 -19.74 10.28 9.53
N ARG A 138 -18.88 10.80 8.65
CA ARG A 138 -18.20 10.02 7.61
C ARG A 138 -17.41 8.88 8.25
N ALA A 139 -16.55 9.17 9.22
CA ALA A 139 -15.75 8.16 9.92
C ALA A 139 -16.61 7.05 10.54
N SER A 140 -17.68 7.43 11.24
CA SER A 140 -18.58 6.49 11.93
C SER A 140 -19.40 5.64 10.95
N LEU A 141 -20.01 6.28 9.95
CA LEU A 141 -20.82 5.61 8.92
C LEU A 141 -19.96 4.62 8.13
N TYR A 142 -18.79 5.07 7.70
CA TYR A 142 -17.92 4.29 6.84
C TYR A 142 -17.31 3.10 7.58
N SER A 143 -17.04 3.23 8.87
CA SER A 143 -16.64 2.10 9.71
C SER A 143 -17.77 1.08 9.87
N ALA A 144 -19.01 1.53 10.02
CA ALA A 144 -20.18 0.64 10.13
C ALA A 144 -20.47 -0.11 8.82
N LEU A 145 -20.41 0.59 7.67
CA LEU A 145 -20.64 -0.01 6.35
C LEU A 145 -19.60 -1.07 5.99
N GLU A 146 -18.36 -0.92 6.44
CA GLU A 146 -17.28 -1.89 6.19
C GLU A 146 -17.51 -3.26 6.86
N GLN A 147 -18.27 -3.30 7.95
CA GLN A 147 -18.67 -4.56 8.59
C GLN A 147 -19.62 -5.38 7.70
N ILE A 148 -20.18 -4.75 6.67
CA ILE A 148 -21.09 -5.37 5.70
C ILE A 148 -20.27 -5.69 4.44
N GLY A 149 -19.99 -6.98 4.22
CA GLY A 149 -19.07 -7.45 3.17
C GLY A 149 -19.34 -6.90 1.76
N ALA A 150 -20.60 -6.65 1.41
CA ALA A 150 -21.01 -6.07 0.12
C ALA A 150 -20.42 -4.67 -0.16
N ASN A 151 -20.03 -3.92 0.87
CA ASN A 151 -19.40 -2.60 0.69
C ASN A 151 -17.89 -2.68 0.41
N ARG A 152 -17.19 -3.76 0.77
CA ARG A 152 -15.72 -3.86 0.62
C ARG A 152 -15.23 -3.65 -0.82
N PRO A 153 -15.76 -4.33 -1.85
CA PRO A 153 -15.24 -4.18 -3.22
C PRO A 153 -15.58 -2.82 -3.86
N LEU A 154 -16.45 -2.02 -3.25
CA LEU A 154 -16.94 -0.77 -3.82
C LEU A 154 -16.15 0.45 -3.39
N ARG A 155 -15.30 0.29 -2.36
CA ARG A 155 -14.71 1.40 -1.64
C ARG A 155 -13.24 1.52 -1.97
N LYS A 156 -12.92 2.50 -2.81
CA LYS A 156 -11.55 2.90 -3.07
C LYS A 156 -11.11 3.89 -1.99
N ARG A 157 -10.11 3.49 -1.21
CA ARG A 157 -9.52 4.33 -0.17
C ARG A 157 -8.27 5.01 -0.68
N TYR A 158 -8.21 6.31 -0.42
CA TYR A 158 -7.01 7.10 -0.59
C TYR A 158 -6.62 7.60 0.79
N ALA A 159 -5.45 7.22 1.27
CA ALA A 159 -4.95 7.56 2.58
C ALA A 159 -3.69 8.43 2.45
N CYS A 160 -3.61 9.48 3.27
CA CYS A 160 -2.44 10.33 3.38
C CYS A 160 -2.15 10.64 4.85
N ALA A 161 -0.87 10.81 5.18
CA ALA A 161 -0.46 11.17 6.53
C ALA A 161 -1.02 12.56 6.90
N VAL A 162 -1.45 12.71 8.16
CA VAL A 162 -2.15 13.91 8.64
C VAL A 162 -1.32 15.19 8.48
N ASP A 163 -0.02 15.09 8.69
CA ASP A 163 0.98 16.16 8.59
C ASP A 163 1.42 16.44 7.13
N ARG A 164 1.00 15.64 6.16
CA ARG A 164 1.43 15.73 4.75
C ARG A 164 0.34 16.20 3.79
N VAL A 165 -0.88 16.50 4.25
CA VAL A 165 -1.99 16.90 3.38
C VAL A 165 -1.68 18.14 2.54
N ASP A 166 -0.99 19.12 3.12
CA ASP A 166 -0.67 20.36 2.41
C ASP A 166 0.36 20.13 1.31
N GLU A 167 1.37 19.30 1.57
CA GLU A 167 2.34 18.85 0.56
C GLU A 167 1.64 18.03 -0.54
N TRP A 168 0.71 17.16 -0.16
CA TRP A 168 -0.08 16.36 -1.07
C TRP A 168 -0.93 17.21 -2.03
N CYS A 169 -1.48 18.33 -1.57
CA CYS A 169 -2.31 19.23 -2.37
C CYS A 169 -1.49 20.24 -3.19
N ARG A 170 -0.23 20.48 -2.82
CA ARG A 170 0.66 21.47 -3.44
C ARG A 170 0.85 21.20 -4.92
N ASP A 171 0.87 22.25 -5.73
CA ASP A 171 1.11 22.16 -7.17
C ASP A 171 0.18 21.18 -7.92
N SER A 172 -1.03 20.94 -7.40
CA SER A 172 -2.05 20.09 -8.05
C SER A 172 -2.63 20.71 -9.32
N GLY A 173 -2.42 22.01 -9.54
CA GLY A 173 -3.04 22.79 -10.63
C GLY A 173 -4.54 22.98 -10.45
N LEU A 174 -5.12 22.55 -9.32
CA LEU A 174 -6.53 22.74 -9.01
C LEU A 174 -6.80 24.13 -8.42
N PRO A 175 -7.91 24.78 -8.82
CA PRO A 175 -8.43 25.94 -8.10
C PRO A 175 -8.69 25.61 -6.62
N GLU A 176 -8.42 26.59 -5.73
CA GLU A 176 -8.50 26.42 -4.27
C GLU A 176 -9.86 25.88 -3.79
N GLN A 177 -10.96 26.18 -4.49
CA GLN A 177 -12.28 25.64 -4.14
C GLN A 177 -12.34 24.10 -4.18
N TYR A 178 -11.61 23.45 -5.09
CA TYR A 178 -11.59 21.98 -5.18
C TYR A 178 -10.59 21.37 -4.21
N VAL A 179 -9.50 22.08 -3.88
CA VAL A 179 -8.62 21.68 -2.78
C VAL A 179 -9.38 21.73 -1.45
N ARG A 180 -10.17 22.78 -1.21
CA ARG A 180 -11.07 22.86 -0.05
C ARG A 180 -12.13 21.77 -0.05
N LEU A 181 -12.71 21.45 -1.21
CA LEU A 181 -13.64 20.32 -1.34
C LEU A 181 -12.96 19.01 -0.92
N PHE A 182 -11.76 18.72 -1.42
CA PHE A 182 -11.02 17.52 -1.02
C PHE A 182 -10.79 17.49 0.49
N ARG A 183 -10.27 18.58 1.08
CA ARG A 183 -10.03 18.69 2.54
C ARG A 183 -11.30 18.49 3.36
N HIS A 184 -12.43 19.03 2.92
CA HIS A 184 -13.75 18.86 3.58
C HIS A 184 -14.23 17.41 3.59
N LEU A 185 -13.85 16.62 2.58
CA LEU A 185 -14.24 15.22 2.45
C LEU A 185 -13.30 14.27 3.19
N LEU A 186 -12.16 14.76 3.70
CA LEU A 186 -11.27 13.97 4.53
C LEU A 186 -11.92 13.65 5.89
N TYR A 187 -11.62 12.47 6.41
CA TYR A 187 -11.91 12.10 7.79
C TYR A 187 -10.74 11.33 8.38
N ARG A 188 -10.62 11.34 9.71
CA ARG A 188 -9.53 10.65 10.40
C ARG A 188 -9.87 9.19 10.65
N ARG A 189 -8.89 8.32 10.40
CA ARG A 189 -8.93 6.90 10.76
C ARG A 189 -7.53 6.39 11.04
N ASP A 190 -7.33 5.76 12.18
CA ASP A 190 -6.07 5.11 12.57
C ASP A 190 -4.82 6.00 12.42
N GLY A 191 -4.95 7.32 12.67
CA GLY A 191 -3.84 8.29 12.54
C GLY A 191 -3.65 8.90 11.15
N TYR A 192 -4.46 8.52 10.17
CA TYR A 192 -4.40 8.99 8.78
C TYR A 192 -5.64 9.79 8.39
N TYR A 193 -5.51 10.64 7.38
CA TYR A 193 -6.66 11.16 6.65
C TYR A 193 -7.04 10.20 5.52
N VAL A 194 -8.34 9.91 5.43
CA VAL A 194 -8.91 9.01 4.44
C VAL A 194 -9.91 9.77 3.57
N PHE A 195 -9.85 9.50 2.27
CA PHE A 195 -10.78 9.98 1.25
C PHE A 195 -11.40 8.79 0.53
N GLU A 196 -12.72 8.78 0.40
CA GLU A 196 -13.48 7.71 -0.27
C GLU A 196 -14.58 8.23 -1.23
N ASP A 197 -14.86 9.53 -1.23
CA ASP A 197 -16.03 10.12 -1.89
C ASP A 197 -15.74 10.64 -3.30
N LEU A 198 -14.89 9.94 -4.07
CA LEU A 198 -14.42 10.40 -5.38
C LEU A 198 -15.59 10.67 -6.35
N SER A 199 -16.57 9.75 -6.42
CA SER A 199 -17.73 9.87 -7.30
C SER A 199 -18.56 11.13 -6.99
N SER A 200 -18.89 11.35 -5.72
CA SER A 200 -19.59 12.56 -5.26
C SER A 200 -18.78 13.83 -5.54
N ALA A 201 -17.48 13.84 -5.28
CA ALA A 201 -16.64 15.00 -5.53
C ALA A 201 -16.64 15.37 -7.02
N LEU A 202 -16.38 14.40 -7.91
CA LEU A 202 -16.30 14.64 -9.35
C LEU A 202 -17.62 15.14 -9.95
N SER A 203 -18.77 14.71 -9.41
CA SER A 203 -20.09 15.17 -9.87
C SER A 203 -20.30 16.68 -9.70
N THR A 204 -19.53 17.34 -8.83
CA THR A 204 -19.58 18.81 -8.62
C THR A 204 -18.57 19.58 -9.46
N ILE A 205 -17.65 18.89 -10.13
CA ILE A 205 -16.58 19.51 -10.91
C ILE A 205 -17.06 19.60 -12.37
N PRO A 206 -17.22 20.82 -12.93
CA PRO A 206 -17.93 21.04 -14.18
C PRO A 206 -17.14 20.70 -15.44
N SER A 207 -15.81 20.53 -15.33
CA SER A 207 -14.91 20.35 -16.46
C SER A 207 -14.19 19.00 -16.38
N PRO A 208 -14.16 18.20 -17.46
CA PRO A 208 -13.37 16.97 -17.51
C PRO A 208 -11.88 17.19 -17.24
N GLN A 209 -11.32 18.34 -17.63
CA GLN A 209 -9.93 18.71 -17.34
C GLN A 209 -9.71 18.86 -15.83
N LEU A 210 -10.60 19.57 -15.14
CA LEU A 210 -10.55 19.71 -13.69
C LEU A 210 -10.81 18.39 -12.97
N GLN A 211 -11.72 17.55 -13.47
CA GLN A 211 -11.95 16.21 -12.94
C GLN A 211 -10.68 15.35 -13.05
N ARG A 212 -9.96 15.39 -14.18
CA ARG A 212 -8.68 14.69 -14.33
C ARG A 212 -7.61 15.20 -13.38
N LEU A 213 -7.50 16.51 -13.17
CA LEU A 213 -6.57 17.08 -12.17
C LEU A 213 -6.94 16.64 -10.75
N PHE A 214 -8.24 16.59 -10.44
CA PHE A 214 -8.75 16.14 -9.14
C PHE A 214 -8.43 14.66 -8.90
N VAL A 215 -8.68 13.80 -9.89
CA VAL A 215 -8.29 12.38 -9.84
C VAL A 215 -6.78 12.27 -9.64
N ARG A 216 -5.96 12.94 -10.45
CA ARG A 216 -4.49 12.92 -10.32
C ARG A 216 -4.05 13.27 -8.91
N MET A 217 -4.55 14.38 -8.35
CA MET A 217 -4.24 14.79 -6.98
C MET A 217 -4.66 13.73 -5.95
N VAL A 218 -5.91 13.23 -6.01
CA VAL A 218 -6.40 12.21 -5.05
C VAL A 218 -5.60 10.91 -5.14
N THR A 219 -5.17 10.54 -6.35
CA THR A 219 -4.44 9.29 -6.62
C THR A 219 -2.93 9.40 -6.46
N ARG A 220 -2.41 10.56 -6.03
CA ARG A 220 -0.97 10.73 -5.78
C ARG A 220 -0.45 9.61 -4.88
N GLN A 221 0.81 9.24 -5.06
CA GLN A 221 1.49 8.31 -4.18
C GLN A 221 2.79 8.92 -3.71
N GLU A 222 3.00 8.89 -2.40
CA GLU A 222 4.28 9.22 -1.80
C GLU A 222 5.34 8.22 -2.25
N SER A 223 6.47 8.73 -2.73
CA SER A 223 7.66 7.97 -3.04
C SER A 223 8.90 8.68 -2.52
N ILE A 224 10.00 7.95 -2.40
CA ILE A 224 11.27 8.45 -1.92
C ILE A 224 12.31 8.31 -3.02
N MET A 225 12.90 9.43 -3.42
CA MET A 225 14.15 9.44 -4.17
C MET A 225 15.31 9.30 -3.19
N ALA A 226 15.97 8.14 -3.19
CA ALA A 226 17.06 7.85 -2.28
C ALA A 226 18.40 7.82 -3.02
N ASN A 227 19.39 8.55 -2.49
CA ASN A 227 20.76 8.57 -2.96
C ASN A 227 21.68 7.97 -1.91
N LEU A 228 22.51 7.01 -2.32
CA LEU A 228 23.65 6.55 -1.54
C LEU A 228 24.77 7.58 -1.67
N VAL A 229 25.18 8.15 -0.55
CA VAL A 229 26.29 9.09 -0.44
C VAL A 229 27.58 8.32 -0.15
N VAL A 230 28.57 8.51 -1.02
CA VAL A 230 29.90 7.90 -0.92
C VAL A 230 30.91 9.00 -0.65
N LEU A 231 31.36 9.10 0.60
CA LEU A 231 32.37 10.06 1.04
C LEU A 231 33.77 9.46 0.94
N PRO A 232 34.85 10.27 0.95
CA PRO A 232 36.22 9.77 0.99
C PRO A 232 36.50 8.77 2.13
N SER A 233 35.78 8.90 3.24
CA SER A 233 35.86 8.03 4.43
C SER A 233 34.94 6.81 4.38
N SER A 234 34.13 6.63 3.33
CA SER A 234 33.17 5.51 3.25
C SER A 234 33.87 4.15 3.09
N ASP A 235 33.35 3.15 3.81
CA ASP A 235 33.74 1.75 3.66
C ASP A 235 33.08 1.14 2.42
N VAL A 236 33.80 1.17 1.30
CA VAL A 236 33.31 0.65 0.03
C VAL A 236 33.10 -0.87 0.07
N GLU A 237 33.90 -1.60 0.86
CA GLU A 237 33.81 -3.05 0.92
C GLU A 237 32.50 -3.48 1.59
N GLN A 238 32.19 -2.88 2.73
CA GLN A 238 30.94 -3.13 3.44
C GLN A 238 29.71 -2.71 2.62
N ILE A 239 29.75 -1.51 2.01
CA ILE A 239 28.64 -0.99 1.20
C ILE A 239 28.40 -1.90 -0.02
N SER A 240 29.46 -2.29 -0.73
CA SER A 240 29.34 -3.19 -1.89
C SER A 240 28.73 -4.53 -1.47
N ALA A 241 29.24 -5.13 -0.39
CA ALA A 241 28.73 -6.40 0.13
C ALA A 241 27.23 -6.35 0.47
N TYR A 242 26.73 -5.21 0.96
CA TYR A 242 25.30 -5.04 1.24
C TYR A 242 24.43 -4.99 -0.02
N TRP A 243 24.82 -4.21 -1.03
CA TRP A 243 24.03 -4.00 -2.25
C TRP A 243 24.23 -5.09 -3.32
N GLU A 244 25.17 -6.01 -3.10
CA GLU A 244 25.46 -7.19 -3.93
C GLU A 244 24.81 -8.48 -3.40
N VAL A 245 23.93 -8.39 -2.41
CA VAL A 245 23.14 -9.55 -1.97
C VAL A 245 22.29 -10.07 -3.14
N GLY A 246 22.35 -11.39 -3.38
CA GLY A 246 21.58 -12.05 -4.44
C GLY A 246 22.07 -11.78 -5.87
N ARG A 247 23.16 -11.03 -6.07
CA ARG A 247 23.75 -10.76 -7.39
C ARG A 247 25.22 -10.38 -7.30
N GLN A 248 26.05 -10.88 -8.23
CA GLN A 248 27.37 -10.25 -8.44
C GLN A 248 27.20 -9.10 -9.44
N SER A 249 27.04 -7.87 -8.95
CA SER A 249 27.07 -6.72 -9.85
C SER A 249 28.50 -6.46 -10.31
N LYS A 250 28.83 -6.86 -11.54
CA LYS A 250 30.12 -6.55 -12.15
C LYS A 250 30.29 -5.03 -12.19
N GLY A 251 31.09 -4.47 -11.27
CA GLY A 251 31.53 -3.08 -11.30
C GLY A 251 30.93 -2.12 -10.25
N LEU A 252 29.98 -2.53 -9.40
CA LEU A 252 29.47 -1.62 -8.35
C LEU A 252 30.59 -1.15 -7.43
N LYS A 253 31.40 -2.08 -6.95
CA LYS A 253 32.58 -1.81 -6.14
C LYS A 253 33.52 -0.77 -6.77
N GLU A 254 33.79 -0.91 -8.07
CA GLU A 254 34.68 0.00 -8.79
C GLU A 254 34.06 1.39 -8.99
N LEU A 255 32.75 1.46 -9.23
CA LEU A 255 32.00 2.71 -9.24
C LEU A 255 32.09 3.42 -7.88
N LEU A 256 31.85 2.70 -6.78
CA LEU A 256 31.93 3.25 -5.42
C LEU A 256 33.36 3.74 -5.11
N ARG A 257 34.40 2.99 -5.52
CA ARG A 257 35.80 3.43 -5.40
C ARG A 257 36.08 4.69 -6.20
N ALA A 258 35.50 4.83 -7.40
CA ALA A 258 35.64 6.03 -8.21
C ALA A 258 34.96 7.24 -7.55
N LEU A 259 33.73 7.09 -7.05
CA LEU A 259 33.01 8.15 -6.33
C LEU A 259 33.77 8.60 -5.07
N ARG A 260 34.35 7.65 -4.32
CA ARG A 260 35.17 7.93 -3.13
C ARG A 260 36.39 8.81 -3.41
N ARG A 261 36.96 8.73 -4.62
CA ARG A 261 38.14 9.52 -5.03
C ARG A 261 37.82 10.98 -5.37
N LEU A 262 36.54 11.31 -5.57
CA LEU A 262 36.15 12.69 -5.87
C LEU A 262 36.34 13.60 -4.65
N PRO A 263 36.78 14.86 -4.84
CA PRO A 263 36.78 15.85 -3.76
C PRO A 263 35.37 16.02 -3.20
N GLY A 264 35.18 15.73 -1.91
CA GLY A 264 33.86 15.75 -1.25
C GLY A 264 32.99 14.51 -1.48
N GLY A 265 33.48 13.52 -2.24
CA GLY A 265 32.76 12.28 -2.54
C GLY A 265 31.75 12.41 -3.69
N GLY A 266 30.82 11.48 -3.77
CA GLY A 266 29.79 11.44 -4.80
C GLY A 266 28.50 10.76 -4.35
N LYS A 267 27.51 10.71 -5.23
CA LYS A 267 26.19 10.11 -4.97
C LYS A 267 25.82 9.15 -6.08
N VAL A 268 25.08 8.10 -5.72
CA VAL A 268 24.44 7.19 -6.68
C VAL A 268 22.99 6.97 -6.26
N ASP A 269 22.07 7.09 -7.23
CA ASP A 269 20.66 6.81 -6.99
C ASP A 269 20.46 5.32 -6.67
N VAL A 270 19.72 5.03 -5.59
CA VAL A 270 19.46 3.67 -5.10
C VAL A 270 18.73 2.82 -6.15
N THR A 271 17.95 3.41 -7.05
CA THR A 271 17.30 2.70 -8.17
C THR A 271 18.30 1.96 -9.07
N HIS A 272 19.51 2.51 -9.24
CA HIS A 272 20.59 1.83 -9.96
C HIS A 272 21.18 0.64 -9.19
N LEU A 273 21.00 0.61 -7.87
CA LEU A 273 21.42 -0.48 -7.00
C LEU A 273 20.38 -1.60 -6.91
N LEU A 274 19.16 -1.41 -7.43
CA LEU A 274 18.13 -2.44 -7.40
C LEU A 274 18.39 -3.58 -8.42
N PRO A 275 17.87 -4.79 -8.17
CA PRO A 275 17.83 -5.86 -9.18
C PRO A 275 17.06 -5.44 -10.45
N PRO A 276 17.30 -6.11 -11.60
CA PRO A 276 16.72 -5.73 -12.89
C PRO A 276 15.20 -5.57 -12.84
N LEU A 277 14.47 -6.55 -12.29
CA LEU A 277 13.01 -6.49 -12.19
C LEU A 277 12.52 -5.26 -11.42
N ALA A 278 13.09 -5.00 -10.25
CA ALA A 278 12.69 -3.87 -9.42
C ALA A 278 13.01 -2.53 -10.09
N ARG A 279 14.15 -2.44 -10.79
CA ARG A 279 14.51 -1.26 -11.58
C ARG A 279 13.55 -1.03 -12.74
N ASP A 280 13.18 -2.08 -13.46
CA ASP A 280 12.26 -2.00 -14.61
C ASP A 280 10.83 -1.62 -14.21
N LEU A 281 10.43 -1.97 -12.98
CA LEU A 281 9.11 -1.67 -12.45
C LEU A 281 9.01 -0.28 -11.80
N MET A 282 10.14 0.34 -11.44
CA MET A 282 10.20 1.62 -10.74
C MET A 282 9.35 2.68 -11.47
N HIS A 283 8.31 3.21 -10.81
CA HIS A 283 7.33 4.17 -11.34
C HIS A 283 6.50 3.69 -12.55
N ALA A 284 6.60 2.42 -12.95
CA ALA A 284 5.76 1.85 -13.99
C ALA A 284 4.31 1.72 -13.50
N VAL A 285 3.35 2.09 -14.34
CA VAL A 285 1.93 1.80 -14.12
C VAL A 285 1.58 0.51 -14.87
N PRO A 286 0.84 -0.43 -14.26
CA PRO A 286 0.56 -1.75 -14.85
C PRO A 286 -0.02 -1.72 -16.27
N HIS A 287 -0.75 -0.66 -16.64
CA HIS A 287 -1.43 -0.55 -17.93
C HIS A 287 -0.61 0.12 -19.05
N ASP A 288 0.48 0.83 -18.72
CA ASP A 288 1.31 1.56 -19.69
C ASP A 288 2.40 0.68 -20.34
N SER A 289 2.48 -0.60 -19.97
CA SER A 289 3.39 -1.54 -20.63
C SER A 289 2.81 -1.97 -21.98
N ALA A 290 3.59 -1.80 -23.05
CA ALA A 290 3.26 -2.19 -24.42
C ALA A 290 2.62 -3.61 -24.51
N PRO A 291 1.74 -3.87 -25.50
CA PRO A 291 1.00 -5.14 -25.64
C PRO A 291 1.86 -6.39 -25.83
N THR A 292 3.19 -6.26 -25.88
CA THR A 292 4.14 -7.31 -26.19
C THR A 292 4.87 -7.91 -24.99
N SER A 293 4.63 -7.46 -23.75
CA SER A 293 5.15 -8.14 -22.55
C SER A 293 4.04 -8.45 -21.55
N THR A 294 3.49 -9.67 -21.68
CA THR A 294 2.82 -10.49 -20.65
C THR A 294 1.76 -9.81 -19.77
N SER A 295 0.51 -10.29 -19.88
CA SER A 295 -0.64 -10.02 -19.00
C SER A 295 -0.31 -10.04 -17.50
N ALA A 296 0.74 -10.74 -17.10
CA ALA A 296 1.30 -10.80 -15.76
C ALA A 296 1.53 -9.44 -15.06
N ARG A 297 1.90 -8.36 -15.77
CA ARG A 297 2.19 -7.07 -15.13
C ARG A 297 0.93 -6.37 -14.61
N ALA A 298 -0.23 -6.59 -15.24
CA ALA A 298 -1.51 -6.07 -14.76
C ALA A 298 -1.86 -6.66 -13.38
N ASP A 299 -1.61 -7.98 -13.23
CA ASP A 299 -1.95 -8.77 -12.05
C ASP A 299 -0.84 -8.78 -10.97
N ALA A 300 0.32 -8.20 -11.26
CA ALA A 300 1.50 -8.24 -10.40
C ALA A 300 1.30 -7.45 -9.09
N SER A 301 1.01 -8.15 -7.99
CA SER A 301 0.86 -7.56 -6.66
C SER A 301 2.20 -7.24 -5.96
N GLY A 302 2.16 -6.56 -4.81
CA GLY A 302 3.33 -6.42 -3.94
C GLY A 302 3.90 -7.77 -3.50
N THR A 303 3.03 -8.76 -3.27
CA THR A 303 3.39 -10.16 -2.99
C THR A 303 4.19 -10.78 -4.14
N TRP A 304 3.65 -10.72 -5.36
CA TRP A 304 4.32 -11.25 -6.55
C TRP A 304 5.68 -10.57 -6.77
N THR A 305 5.73 -9.25 -6.60
CA THR A 305 6.95 -8.45 -6.78
C THR A 305 8.03 -8.85 -5.78
N SER A 306 7.64 -8.99 -4.52
CA SER A 306 8.55 -9.30 -3.41
C SER A 306 9.21 -10.67 -3.58
N LEU A 307 8.43 -11.69 -3.95
CA LEU A 307 8.95 -13.04 -4.17
C LEU A 307 9.83 -13.16 -5.43
N ASN A 308 9.62 -12.27 -6.40
CA ASN A 308 10.40 -12.21 -7.64
C ASN A 308 11.59 -11.25 -7.58
N PHE A 309 11.81 -10.54 -6.47
CA PHE A 309 12.74 -9.39 -6.40
C PHE A 309 14.15 -9.68 -6.94
N PHE A 310 14.71 -10.85 -6.64
CA PHE A 310 16.04 -11.25 -7.13
C PHE A 310 16.02 -12.20 -8.34
N LEU A 311 14.84 -12.62 -8.81
CA LEU A 311 14.75 -13.56 -9.92
C LEU A 311 15.01 -12.83 -11.24
N ALA A 312 15.93 -13.36 -12.04
CA ALA A 312 16.22 -12.85 -13.38
C ALA A 312 15.01 -13.00 -14.31
N VAL A 313 14.23 -14.07 -14.13
CA VAL A 313 12.97 -14.33 -14.83
C VAL A 313 11.88 -14.44 -13.77
N PRO A 314 10.87 -13.56 -13.77
CA PRO A 314 9.79 -13.63 -12.80
C PRO A 314 8.95 -14.91 -12.93
N ASP A 315 8.70 -15.57 -11.81
CA ASP A 315 7.82 -16.72 -11.68
C ASP A 315 6.37 -16.29 -11.50
N GLN A 316 5.56 -16.59 -12.52
CA GLN A 316 4.14 -16.23 -12.56
C GLN A 316 3.29 -17.03 -11.59
N ARG A 317 3.79 -18.15 -11.06
CA ARG A 317 3.06 -18.95 -10.06
C ARG A 317 2.84 -18.18 -8.76
N PHE A 318 3.62 -17.14 -8.49
CA PHE A 318 3.42 -16.28 -7.31
C PHE A 318 2.22 -15.32 -7.43
N LEU A 319 1.51 -15.32 -8.56
CA LEU A 319 0.19 -14.68 -8.64
C LEU A 319 -0.87 -15.46 -7.86
N ASP A 320 -0.67 -16.77 -7.65
CA ASP A 320 -1.53 -17.60 -6.81
C ASP A 320 -1.16 -17.39 -5.32
N PRO A 321 -2.09 -16.88 -4.49
CA PRO A 321 -1.83 -16.62 -3.08
C PRO A 321 -1.49 -17.89 -2.28
N ILE A 322 -1.99 -19.06 -2.68
CA ILE A 322 -1.70 -20.34 -2.02
C ILE A 322 -0.23 -20.73 -2.27
N LEU A 323 0.22 -20.61 -3.52
CA LEU A 323 1.61 -20.91 -3.88
C LEU A 323 2.58 -19.89 -3.27
N ALA A 324 2.23 -18.60 -3.27
CA ALA A 324 3.02 -17.56 -2.62
C ALA A 324 3.19 -17.83 -1.12
N SER A 325 2.12 -18.23 -0.42
CA SER A 325 2.16 -18.59 1.00
C SER A 325 3.03 -19.83 1.25
N LYS A 326 2.91 -20.86 0.40
CA LYS A 326 3.73 -22.08 0.49
C LYS A 326 5.21 -21.80 0.28
N GLU A 327 5.55 -20.95 -0.68
CA GLU A 327 6.94 -20.52 -0.93
C GLU A 327 7.51 -19.81 0.29
N LEU A 328 6.77 -18.85 0.87
CA LEU A 328 7.16 -18.15 2.09
C LEU A 328 7.43 -19.13 3.24
N GLN A 329 6.54 -20.09 3.47
CA GLN A 329 6.67 -21.06 4.56
C GLN A 329 7.85 -22.03 4.37
N SER A 330 8.08 -22.47 3.13
CA SER A 330 9.08 -23.50 2.86
C SER A 330 10.49 -22.95 2.69
N LYS A 331 10.63 -21.74 2.13
CA LYS A 331 11.93 -21.18 1.75
C LYS A 331 12.37 -19.97 2.56
N TYR A 332 11.51 -19.39 3.40
CA TYR A 332 11.87 -18.25 4.22
C TYR A 332 11.93 -18.60 5.72
N THR A 333 12.76 -17.86 6.44
CA THR A 333 12.88 -17.94 7.89
C THR A 333 12.38 -16.63 8.50
N PRO A 334 11.50 -16.68 9.52
CA PRO A 334 11.09 -15.48 10.25
C PRO A 334 12.29 -14.76 10.88
N LEU A 335 12.27 -13.44 10.84
CA LEU A 335 13.22 -12.56 11.51
C LEU A 335 12.47 -11.65 12.49
N GLU A 336 13.18 -11.20 13.53
CA GLU A 336 12.67 -10.17 14.44
C GLU A 336 12.64 -8.80 13.77
N ARG A 337 13.65 -8.49 12.95
CA ARG A 337 13.77 -7.26 12.17
C ARG A 337 14.51 -7.51 10.85
N PRO A 338 14.26 -6.75 9.78
CA PRO A 338 15.07 -6.81 8.57
C PRO A 338 16.50 -6.37 8.88
N LYS A 339 17.45 -6.98 8.19
CA LYS A 339 18.89 -6.79 8.37
C LYS A 339 19.62 -6.57 7.06
N ARG A 340 19.08 -7.06 5.94
CA ARG A 340 19.75 -7.00 4.64
C ARG A 340 18.79 -6.71 3.50
N LEU A 341 19.32 -6.14 2.42
CA LEU A 341 18.60 -5.96 1.16
C LEU A 341 17.88 -7.26 0.78
N GLY A 342 16.58 -7.14 0.49
CA GLY A 342 15.78 -8.28 0.04
C GLY A 342 15.01 -9.02 1.13
N ASP A 343 15.19 -8.67 2.40
CA ASP A 343 14.32 -9.18 3.46
C ASP A 343 12.86 -8.79 3.16
N LEU A 344 11.92 -9.70 3.41
CA LEU A 344 10.51 -9.47 3.14
C LEU A 344 9.81 -8.94 4.39
N ILE A 345 9.02 -7.89 4.20
CA ILE A 345 8.04 -7.42 5.17
C ILE A 345 6.67 -7.93 4.71
N VAL A 346 6.08 -8.81 5.51
CA VAL A 346 4.81 -9.50 5.20
C VAL A 346 3.71 -8.92 6.08
N PHE A 347 2.72 -8.29 5.45
CA PHE A 347 1.55 -7.74 6.10
C PHE A 347 0.42 -8.75 6.13
N MET A 348 -0.26 -8.85 7.27
CA MET A 348 -1.36 -9.77 7.48
C MET A 348 -2.55 -9.10 8.16
N ASP A 349 -3.75 -9.56 7.81
CA ASP A 349 -4.99 -9.16 8.48
C ASP A 349 -5.17 -9.86 9.85
N ALA A 350 -6.30 -9.57 10.50
CA ALA A 350 -6.68 -10.19 11.78
C ALA A 350 -6.80 -11.72 11.73
N ASN A 351 -7.04 -12.30 10.54
CA ASN A 351 -7.16 -13.73 10.31
C ASN A 351 -5.81 -14.38 9.92
N ASN A 352 -4.73 -13.61 9.93
CA ASN A 352 -3.41 -13.98 9.45
C ASN A 352 -3.34 -14.30 7.94
N ASN A 353 -4.28 -13.80 7.15
CA ASN A 353 -4.15 -13.85 5.69
C ASN A 353 -3.11 -12.81 5.26
N ILE A 354 -2.23 -13.17 4.32
CA ILE A 354 -1.29 -12.22 3.74
C ILE A 354 -2.09 -11.25 2.88
N VAL A 355 -2.04 -9.96 3.25
CA VAL A 355 -2.70 -8.88 2.50
C VAL A 355 -1.72 -8.14 1.61
N HIS A 356 -0.42 -8.13 1.97
CA HIS A 356 0.61 -7.46 1.19
C HIS A 356 2.02 -7.96 1.54
N MET A 357 2.97 -7.74 0.63
CA MET A 357 4.39 -7.85 0.92
C MET A 357 5.17 -6.67 0.34
N ALA A 358 6.26 -6.31 1.01
CA ALA A 358 7.25 -5.38 0.52
C ALA A 358 8.65 -5.91 0.72
N THR A 359 9.59 -5.44 -0.10
CA THR A 359 10.99 -5.80 0.00
C THR A 359 11.76 -4.70 0.73
N TYR A 360 12.43 -5.06 1.81
CA TYR A 360 13.30 -4.16 2.54
C TYR A 360 14.54 -3.81 1.70
N LEU A 361 14.85 -2.51 1.64
CA LEU A 361 16.03 -2.00 0.94
C LEU A 361 17.13 -1.62 1.92
N ALA A 362 16.88 -0.66 2.81
CA ALA A 362 17.86 -0.10 3.75
C ALA A 362 17.18 0.84 4.76
N GLN A 363 17.65 0.83 6.01
CA GLN A 363 17.10 1.62 7.12
C GLN A 363 15.59 1.44 7.32
N ASP A 364 14.78 2.31 6.72
CA ASP A 364 13.32 2.32 6.78
C ASP A 364 12.71 2.27 5.36
N LEU A 365 13.55 2.18 4.33
CA LEU A 365 13.13 2.15 2.93
C LEU A 365 12.70 0.74 2.53
N VAL A 366 11.55 0.67 1.87
CA VAL A 366 11.00 -0.53 1.26
C VAL A 366 10.64 -0.27 -0.20
N PHE A 367 10.77 -1.30 -1.03
CA PHE A 367 10.28 -1.33 -2.40
C PHE A 367 8.95 -2.08 -2.45
N SER A 368 7.94 -1.48 -3.06
CA SER A 368 6.62 -2.10 -3.13
C SER A 368 5.71 -1.52 -4.21
N ARG A 369 4.74 -2.31 -4.69
CA ARG A 369 3.56 -1.79 -5.41
C ARG A 369 2.53 -1.36 -4.37
N VAL A 370 2.31 -0.06 -4.22
CA VAL A 370 1.53 0.48 -3.10
C VAL A 370 0.03 0.51 -3.45
N GLY A 371 -0.60 -0.66 -3.33
CA GLY A 371 -2.04 -0.89 -3.55
C GLY A 371 -2.35 -1.91 -4.65
N ASP A 372 -3.61 -2.35 -4.70
CA ASP A 372 -4.12 -3.39 -5.60
C ASP A 372 -4.79 -2.84 -6.88
N ALA A 373 -5.21 -1.57 -6.87
CA ALA A 373 -5.83 -0.94 -8.02
C ALA A 373 -4.87 -0.77 -9.21
N SER A 374 -5.45 -0.73 -10.42
CA SER A 374 -4.76 -0.58 -11.70
C SER A 374 -3.97 0.72 -11.87
N GLY A 375 -4.11 1.67 -10.94
CA GLY A 375 -3.45 2.97 -10.97
C GLY A 375 -2.26 3.13 -10.03
N TYR A 376 -1.91 2.11 -9.25
CA TYR A 376 -0.79 2.19 -8.33
C TYR A 376 0.50 1.71 -8.99
N CYS A 377 1.56 2.51 -8.85
CA CYS A 377 2.89 2.20 -9.37
C CYS A 377 3.78 1.54 -8.31
N TRP A 378 4.90 0.98 -8.74
CA TRP A 378 5.96 0.57 -7.83
C TRP A 378 6.75 1.78 -7.39
N VAL A 379 6.97 1.89 -6.08
CA VAL A 379 7.67 2.99 -5.42
C VAL A 379 8.70 2.47 -4.42
N ILE A 380 9.72 3.28 -4.17
CA ILE A 380 10.44 3.25 -2.89
C ILE A 380 9.64 4.14 -1.93
N THR A 381 9.37 3.67 -0.72
CA THR A 381 8.65 4.41 0.33
C THR A 381 9.20 4.02 1.71
N THR A 382 8.76 4.69 2.78
CA THR A 382 9.08 4.27 4.15
C THR A 382 8.21 3.09 4.57
N LEU A 383 8.71 2.26 5.49
CA LEU A 383 7.88 1.25 6.11
C LEU A 383 6.73 1.90 6.90
N ASP A 384 6.96 3.03 7.55
CA ASP A 384 5.92 3.75 8.29
C ASP A 384 4.74 4.19 7.41
N SER A 385 5.02 4.85 6.26
CA SER A 385 3.98 5.25 5.31
C SER A 385 3.25 4.02 4.74
N LEU A 386 3.97 2.94 4.47
CA LEU A 386 3.37 1.71 3.97
C LEU A 386 2.46 1.05 5.02
N VAL A 387 2.94 0.92 6.25
CA VAL A 387 2.17 0.35 7.37
C VAL A 387 0.91 1.17 7.61
N GLY A 388 1.03 2.49 7.67
CA GLY A 388 -0.09 3.39 7.84
C GLY A 388 -1.20 3.20 6.83
N ARG A 389 -0.81 3.08 5.57
CA ARG A 389 -1.74 2.80 4.48
C ARG A 389 -2.46 1.47 4.67
N PHE A 390 -1.73 0.38 4.88
CA PHE A 390 -2.34 -0.94 5.05
C PHE A 390 -3.11 -1.07 6.37
N GLN A 391 -2.79 -0.28 7.39
CA GLN A 391 -3.53 -0.21 8.64
C GLN A 391 -4.93 0.37 8.40
N VAL A 392 -5.06 1.41 7.56
CA VAL A 392 -6.36 1.95 7.14
C VAL A 392 -7.18 0.93 6.35
N GLU A 393 -6.52 0.11 5.54
CA GLU A 393 -7.18 -0.89 4.68
C GLU A 393 -7.55 -2.17 5.45
N HIS A 394 -6.73 -2.62 6.40
CA HIS A 394 -6.82 -3.96 7.03
C HIS A 394 -6.71 -3.97 8.57
N SER A 395 -7.24 -2.97 9.26
CA SER A 395 -7.21 -2.90 10.74
C SER A 395 -7.92 -4.09 11.43
N PRO A 396 -7.31 -4.74 12.45
CA PRO A 396 -5.94 -4.57 12.92
C PRO A 396 -4.92 -5.22 11.96
N LEU A 397 -3.90 -4.46 11.57
CA LEU A 397 -2.80 -4.97 10.77
C LEU A 397 -1.74 -5.62 11.66
N ARG A 398 -1.16 -6.71 11.19
CA ARG A 398 0.05 -7.33 11.75
C ARG A 398 1.12 -7.39 10.68
N PHE A 399 2.38 -7.36 11.08
CA PHE A 399 3.46 -7.65 10.15
C PHE A 399 4.44 -8.70 10.71
N ARG A 400 5.14 -9.35 9.78
CA ARG A 400 6.25 -10.26 10.04
C ARG A 400 7.39 -9.93 9.11
N VAL A 401 8.60 -10.19 9.56
CA VAL A 401 9.79 -10.10 8.71
C VAL A 401 10.20 -11.51 8.36
N ALA A 402 10.55 -11.75 7.10
CA ALA A 402 11.00 -13.05 6.64
C ALA A 402 12.21 -12.90 5.72
N PHE A 403 13.16 -13.82 5.83
CA PHE A 403 14.37 -13.84 5.01
C PHE A 403 14.46 -15.12 4.18
N SER A 404 14.85 -14.99 2.91
CA SER A 404 15.00 -16.13 2.01
C SER A 404 16.23 -16.96 2.40
N ARG A 405 16.03 -18.25 2.71
CA ARG A 405 17.12 -19.19 3.00
C ARG A 405 18.07 -19.38 1.81
N SER A 406 17.57 -19.20 0.58
CA SER A 406 18.38 -19.32 -0.64
C SER A 406 19.43 -18.22 -0.82
N LEU A 407 19.34 -17.13 -0.05
CA LEU A 407 20.32 -16.04 -0.01
C LEU A 407 21.35 -16.21 1.11
N GLN A 408 21.37 -17.37 1.79
CA GLN A 408 22.51 -17.81 2.60
C GLN A 408 23.63 -18.22 1.64
N LEU A 409 24.46 -17.26 1.25
CA LEU A 409 25.83 -17.54 0.80
C LEU A 409 26.75 -17.57 2.02
#